data_AF-A0A949RS56-F1
#
_entry.id   AF-A0A949RS56-F1
#
_cell.length_a   1.000
_cell.length_b   1.000
_cell.length_c   1.000
_cell.angle_alpha   90.00
_cell.angle_beta   90.00
_cell.angle_gamma   90.00
#
_symmetry.space_group_name_H-M   'P 1'
#
loop_
_entity.id
_entity.type
_entity.pdbx_description
1 polymer ?
#
loop_
_entity_poly.entity_id
_entity_poly.type
_entity_poly.pdbx_seq_one_letter_code
_entity_poly.pdbx_strand_id
1 'polypeptide(L)'
;MAQYLLLWEVDRTRIPEELEKRKAQHLGFQEIVRQQMKSGEISQWGAYAGEAKGFCIIEGSGEDVHKLAGRWVPWVSFEVRELLTLEQVSKATAAM
;
A
#
# COMPACT_ATOMS: atom_id res chain seq x y z
N MET A 1 12.62 -5.92 -10.98
CA MET A 1 12.68 -4.90 -9.91
C MET A 1 12.34 -5.61 -8.60
N ALA A 2 12.67 -5.04 -7.43
CA ALA A 2 12.22 -5.63 -6.18
C ALA A 2 10.70 -5.47 -6.05
N GLN A 3 10.06 -6.41 -5.38
CA GLN A 3 8.63 -6.37 -5.11
C GLN A 3 8.44 -6.12 -3.61
N TYR A 4 7.50 -5.25 -3.25
CA TYR A 4 7.21 -4.91 -1.87
C TYR A 4 5.74 -5.14 -1.57
N LEU A 5 5.46 -5.87 -0.49
CA LEU A 5 4.16 -5.93 0.14
C LEU A 5 4.07 -4.78 1.15
N LEU A 6 3.06 -3.95 0.98
CA LEU A 6 2.73 -2.88 1.90
C LEU A 6 1.38 -3.20 2.54
N LEU A 7 1.36 -3.39 3.87
CA LEU A 7 0.12 -3.49 4.63
C LEU A 7 -0.25 -2.08 5.08
N TRP A 8 -1.41 -1.59 4.64
CA TRP A 8 -1.86 -0.23 4.91
C TRP A 8 -2.97 -0.22 5.95
N GLU A 9 -2.96 0.77 6.85
CA GLU A 9 -4.03 0.99 7.83
C GLU A 9 -4.34 2.48 7.96
N VAL A 10 -5.62 2.83 7.83
CA VAL A 10 -6.10 4.21 7.97
C VAL A 10 -6.16 4.60 9.45
N ASP A 11 -5.66 5.79 9.78
CA ASP A 11 -5.82 6.37 11.11
C ASP A 11 -7.29 6.68 11.39
N ARG A 12 -7.91 5.85 12.25
CA ARG A 12 -9.32 5.95 12.58
C ARG A 12 -9.69 7.23 13.32
N THR A 13 -8.73 7.91 13.95
CA THR A 13 -8.97 9.19 14.62
C THR A 13 -9.21 10.34 13.63
N ARG A 14 -8.91 10.11 12.34
CA ARG A 14 -9.07 11.08 11.24
C ARG A 14 -10.28 10.79 10.35
N ILE A 15 -11.07 9.77 10.67
CA ILE A 15 -12.27 9.40 9.93
C ILE A 15 -13.43 10.30 10.42
N PRO A 16 -14.10 11.05 9.52
CA PRO A 16 -15.25 11.85 9.90
C PRO A 16 -16.38 11.02 10.54
N GLU A 17 -16.99 11.55 11.60
CA GLU A 17 -18.15 10.94 12.24
C GLU A 17 -19.38 10.97 11.31
N GLU A 18 -19.57 12.08 10.60
CA GLU A 18 -20.68 12.27 9.66
C GLU A 18 -20.53 11.38 8.42
N LEU A 19 -21.59 10.63 8.09
CA LEU A 19 -21.58 9.62 7.03
C LEU A 19 -21.19 10.18 5.66
N GLU A 20 -21.78 11.29 5.24
CA GLU A 20 -21.52 11.86 3.91
C GLU A 20 -20.09 12.38 3.79
N LYS A 21 -19.55 13.02 4.83
CA LYS A 21 -18.14 13.43 4.88
C LYS A 21 -17.19 12.24 4.84
N ARG A 22 -17.51 11.17 5.57
CA ARG A 22 -16.73 9.92 5.56
C ARG A 22 -16.72 9.28 4.19
N LYS A 23 -17.89 9.18 3.56
CA LYS A 23 -18.05 8.64 2.21
C LYS A 23 -17.25 9.45 1.18
N ALA A 24 -17.34 10.79 1.24
CA ALA A 24 -16.59 11.67 0.34
C ALA A 24 -15.07 11.51 0.51
N GLN A 25 -14.57 11.49 1.76
CA GLN A 25 -13.15 11.26 2.04
C GLN A 25 -12.70 9.89 1.50
N HIS A 26 -13.46 8.84 1.78
CA HIS A 26 -13.10 7.48 1.36
C HIS A 26 -13.08 7.32 -0.16
N LEU A 27 -14.07 7.89 -0.87
CA LEU A 27 -14.10 7.92 -2.34
C LEU A 27 -12.92 8.72 -2.92
N GLY A 28 -12.54 9.84 -2.27
CA GLY A 28 -11.37 10.62 -2.66
C GLY A 28 -10.07 9.80 -2.58
N PHE A 29 -9.87 9.05 -1.50
CA PHE A 29 -8.72 8.15 -1.36
C PHE A 29 -8.73 7.04 -2.41
N GLN A 30 -9.89 6.45 -2.70
CA GLN A 30 -10.01 5.43 -3.73
C GLN A 30 -9.68 5.96 -5.13
N GLU A 31 -9.96 7.22 -5.44
CA GLU A 31 -9.60 7.81 -6.73
C GLU A 31 -8.08 8.02 -6.85
N ILE A 32 -7.41 8.44 -5.77
CA ILE A 32 -5.93 8.50 -5.75
C ILE A 32 -5.33 7.12 -5.98
N VAL A 33 -5.82 6.09 -5.27
CA VAL A 33 -5.38 4.70 -5.47
C VAL A 33 -5.62 4.24 -6.91
N ARG A 34 -6.79 4.55 -7.49
CA ARG A 34 -7.10 4.22 -8.88
C ARG A 34 -6.11 4.86 -9.86
N GLN A 35 -5.71 6.10 -9.62
CA GLN A 35 -4.70 6.78 -10.43
C GLN A 35 -3.32 6.11 -10.29
N GLN A 36 -2.93 5.76 -9.06
CA GLN A 36 -1.67 5.04 -8.80
C GLN A 36 -1.64 3.68 -9.50
N MET A 37 -2.73 2.92 -9.46
CA MET A 37 -2.87 1.67 -10.19
C MET A 37 -2.79 1.87 -11.71
N LYS A 38 -3.46 2.89 -12.27
CA LYS A 38 -3.38 3.22 -13.70
C LYS A 38 -1.97 3.60 -14.15
N SER A 39 -1.23 4.30 -13.30
CA SER A 39 0.15 4.72 -13.58
C SER A 39 1.19 3.61 -13.41
N GLY A 40 0.81 2.47 -12.84
CA GLY A 40 1.72 1.37 -12.52
C GLY A 40 2.49 1.52 -11.21
N GLU A 41 2.28 2.61 -10.44
CA GLU A 41 2.88 2.77 -9.11
C GLU A 41 2.42 1.68 -8.12
N ILE A 42 1.19 1.19 -8.27
CA ILE A 42 0.64 0.08 -7.50
C ILE A 42 0.25 -1.04 -8.46
N SER A 43 0.92 -2.20 -8.37
CA SER A 43 0.60 -3.35 -9.23
C SER A 43 -0.65 -4.08 -8.77
N GLN A 44 -0.88 -4.16 -7.45
CA GLN A 44 -2.06 -4.76 -6.86
C GLN A 44 -2.52 -3.98 -5.63
N TRP A 45 -3.83 -3.86 -5.43
CA TRP A 45 -4.41 -3.24 -4.24
C TRP A 45 -5.61 -4.05 -3.75
N GLY A 46 -5.77 -4.18 -2.44
CA GLY A 46 -6.92 -4.84 -1.84
C GLY A 46 -7.19 -4.32 -0.43
N ALA A 47 -8.47 -4.35 -0.04
CA ALA A 47 -8.92 -4.03 1.30
C ALA A 47 -9.48 -5.28 1.99
N TYR A 48 -9.29 -5.40 3.30
CA TYR A 48 -9.97 -6.43 4.08
C TYR A 48 -11.43 -6.03 4.32
N ALA A 49 -12.35 -6.97 4.13
CA ALA A 49 -13.78 -6.68 4.17
C ALA A 49 -14.23 -6.19 5.55
N GLY A 50 -14.84 -5.00 5.58
CA GLY A 50 -15.31 -4.38 6.84
C GLY A 50 -14.22 -3.69 7.66
N GLU A 51 -12.99 -3.60 7.15
CA GLU A 51 -11.86 -3.03 7.86
C GLU A 51 -11.32 -1.77 7.18
N ALA A 52 -10.67 -0.91 7.97
CA ALA A 52 -9.98 0.28 7.47
C ALA A 52 -8.50 -0.02 7.15
N LYS A 53 -8.21 -1.23 6.68
CA LYS A 53 -6.87 -1.71 6.36
C LYS A 53 -6.88 -2.74 5.24
N GLY A 54 -5.70 -3.01 4.69
CA GLY A 54 -5.53 -3.95 3.59
C GLY A 54 -4.09 -4.06 3.14
N PHE A 55 -3.88 -4.31 1.86
CA PHE A 55 -2.56 -4.43 1.28
C PHE A 55 -2.45 -3.75 -0.09
N CYS A 56 -1.22 -3.45 -0.48
CA CYS A 56 -0.86 -3.23 -1.86
C CYS A 56 0.50 -3.84 -2.19
N ILE A 57 0.73 -4.10 -3.48
CA ILE A 57 2.01 -4.54 -4.02
C ILE A 57 2.58 -3.41 -4.87
N ILE A 58 3.86 -3.13 -4.67
CA ILE A 58 4.63 -2.16 -5.44
C ILE A 58 5.84 -2.89 -6.04
N GLU A 59 6.13 -2.62 -7.30
CA GLU A 59 7.35 -3.07 -7.97
C GLU A 59 8.25 -1.88 -8.21
N GLY A 60 9.48 -1.91 -7.67
CA GLY A 60 10.38 -0.76 -7.78
C GLY A 60 11.54 -0.81 -6.81
N SER A 61 11.98 0.38 -6.39
CA SER A 61 13.03 0.60 -5.39
C SER A 61 12.45 0.97 -4.02
N GLY A 62 13.28 0.93 -2.97
CA GLY A 62 12.89 1.45 -1.65
C GLY A 62 12.56 2.95 -1.67
N GLU A 63 13.14 3.72 -2.60
CA GLU A 63 12.81 5.15 -2.77
C GLU A 63 11.39 5.34 -3.30
N ASP A 64 10.95 4.49 -4.23
CA ASP A 64 9.60 4.53 -4.79
C ASP A 64 8.57 4.21 -3.70
N VAL A 65 8.88 3.20 -2.86
CA VAL A 65 8.08 2.86 -1.68
C VAL A 65 8.01 4.05 -0.71
N HIS A 66 9.14 4.70 -0.41
CA HIS A 66 9.18 5.84 0.50
C HIS A 66 8.37 7.04 -0.03
N LYS A 67 8.50 7.36 -1.32
CA LYS A 67 7.73 8.42 -1.98
C LYS A 67 6.23 8.13 -1.91
N LEU A 68 5.82 6.88 -2.16
CA LEU A 68 4.42 6.50 -2.10
C LEU A 68 3.87 6.57 -0.69
N ALA A 69 4.52 5.91 0.28
CA ALA A 69 4.07 5.88 1.67
C ALA A 69 4.05 7.29 2.31
N GLY A 70 5.06 8.11 2.00
CA GLY A 70 5.18 9.47 2.54
C GLY A 70 4.00 10.39 2.16
N ARG A 71 3.41 10.25 0.97
CA ARG A 71 2.25 11.05 0.54
C ARG A 71 0.99 10.83 1.37
N TRP A 72 0.92 9.68 2.04
CA TRP A 72 -0.24 9.29 2.82
C TRP A 72 -0.11 9.63 4.29
N VAL A 73 1.05 10.10 4.76
CA VAL A 73 1.21 10.62 6.12
C VAL A 73 0.44 11.94 6.24
N PRO A 74 -0.40 12.15 7.28
CA PRO A 74 -0.60 11.30 8.47
C PRO A 74 -1.85 10.41 8.43
N TRP A 75 -2.49 10.23 7.28
CA TRP A 75 -3.77 9.51 7.16
C TRP A 75 -3.65 7.99 7.16
N VAL A 76 -2.54 7.44 6.68
CA VAL A 76 -2.33 5.99 6.54
C VAL A 76 -0.93 5.62 7.02
N SER A 77 -0.85 4.57 7.83
CA SER A 77 0.41 3.91 8.21
C SER A 77 0.66 2.70 7.31
N PHE A 78 1.94 2.38 7.11
CA PHE A 78 2.36 1.25 6.28
C PHE A 78 3.35 0.35 7.03
N GLU A 79 3.10 -0.96 6.99
CA GLU A 79 4.12 -1.97 7.26
C GLU A 79 4.68 -2.46 5.92
N VAL A 80 5.99 -2.32 5.72
CA VAL A 80 6.66 -2.62 4.44
C VAL A 80 7.45 -3.91 4.56
N ARG A 81 7.26 -4.84 3.62
CA ARG A 81 8.01 -6.08 3.51
C ARG A 81 8.50 -6.28 2.08
N GLU A 82 9.81 -6.44 1.88
CA GLU A 82 10.32 -6.89 0.59
C GLU A 82 9.93 -8.36 0.36
N LEU A 83 9.49 -8.68 -0.86
CA LEU A 83 9.12 -10.01 -1.30
C LEU A 83 10.22 -10.55 -2.20
N LEU A 84 10.84 -11.65 -1.77
CA LEU A 84 11.79 -12.40 -2.59
C LEU A 84 11.06 -13.43 -3.44
N THR A 85 11.50 -13.57 -4.69
CA THR A 85 11.05 -14.65 -5.57
C THR A 85 11.67 -15.98 -5.14
N LEU A 86 11.06 -17.10 -5.57
CA LEU A 86 11.60 -18.44 -5.31
C LEU A 86 13.05 -18.58 -5.82
N GLU A 87 13.37 -17.97 -6.96
CA GLU A 87 14.72 -17.98 -7.54
C GLU A 87 15.72 -17.23 -6.65
N GLN A 88 15.36 -16.05 -6.14
CA GLN A 88 16.21 -15.28 -5.22
C GLN A 88 16.47 -16.04 -3.93
N VAL A 89 15.41 -16.64 -3.35
CA VAL A 89 15.53 -17.50 -2.17
C VAL A 89 16.41 -18.72 -2.47
N SER A 90 16.20 -19.40 -3.60
CA SER A 90 17.00 -20.57 -3.98
C SER A 90 18.48 -20.23 -4.13
N LYS A 91 18.79 -19.10 -4.75
CA LYS A 91 20.16 -18.60 -4.90
C LYS A 91 20.81 -18.28 -3.55
N ALA A 92 20.10 -17.63 -2.64
CA ALA A 92 20.60 -17.29 -1.31
C ALA A 92 20.87 -18.56 -0.48
N THR A 93 19.95 -19.52 -0.50
CA THR A 93 20.09 -20.80 0.21
C THR A 93 21.26 -21.63 -0.32
N ALA A 94 21.49 -21.65 -1.63
CA ALA A 94 22.63 -22.37 -2.23
C ALA A 94 24.01 -21.77 -1.88
N ALA A 95 24.05 -20.54 -1.36
CA ALA A 95 25.27 -19.83 -1.00
C ALA A 95 25.58 -19.87 0.52
N MET A 96 24.76 -20.57 1.31
CA MET A 96 25.00 -20.83 2.74
C MET A 96 26.07 -21.91 2.93
#